data_AF-A0A0J7L381-F1
#
_entry.id   AF-A0A0J7L381-F1
#
_cell.length_a   1.000
_cell.length_b   1.000
_cell.length_c   1.000
_cell.angle_alpha   90.00
_cell.angle_beta   90.00
_cell.angle_gamma   90.00
#
_symmetry.space_group_name_H-M   'P 1'
#
loop_
_entity.id
_entity.type
_entity.pdbx_description
1 polymer ?
#
loop_
_entity_poly.entity_id
_entity_poly.type
_entity_poly.pdbx_seq_one_letter_code
_entity_poly.pdbx_strand_id
1 'polypeptide(L)'
;MFKKFQPQLFDVNKRPGQPKRRKKITLVFDEEKRREFLGGFRKRKLERKKRAQEQLQKQLKEEQKKIKQAARERYKKLVSHRNVPEIEELLSKQEYDLEGHTVSILELNVADLAEGNRWIGENKIAEKKEEEQDDEQDDESEHSNNDDDEIVGMSLQEKQKNPIQQKPKSDSQQIKSSKELKREIKKATLKQIKKSKAFQQKQRLEQQKNKKQNKQKLHNAQKVLYKHGKQIKKKSRH
;
A
#
# COMPACT_ATOMS: atom_id res chain seq x y z
N MET A 1 8.83 37.23 21.24
CA MET A 1 8.88 38.56 20.59
C MET A 1 8.94 38.36 19.08
N PHE A 2 7.93 38.80 18.33
CA PHE A 2 7.89 38.63 16.88
C PHE A 2 8.66 39.77 16.18
N LYS A 3 9.63 39.43 15.34
CA LYS A 3 10.45 40.41 14.61
C LYS A 3 9.61 40.98 13.47
N LYS A 4 9.16 42.24 13.58
CA LYS A 4 8.36 42.92 12.55
C LYS A 4 9.12 42.90 11.21
N PHE A 5 8.52 42.32 10.17
CA PHE A 5 9.04 42.42 8.81
C PHE A 5 8.85 43.86 8.33
N GLN A 6 9.94 44.59 8.09
CA GLN A 6 9.85 45.87 7.39
C GLN A 6 9.80 45.63 5.87
N PRO A 7 8.94 46.35 5.13
CA PRO A 7 8.90 46.23 3.68
C PRO A 7 10.21 46.75 3.08
N GLN A 8 10.73 46.04 2.08
CA GLN A 8 11.91 46.51 1.35
C GLN A 8 11.49 47.67 0.45
N LEU A 9 12.14 48.83 0.62
CA LEU A 9 11.99 49.96 -0.29
C LEU A 9 12.50 49.55 -1.68
N PHE A 10 11.63 49.65 -2.69
CA PHE A 10 12.00 49.46 -4.08
C PHE A 10 12.54 50.79 -4.64
N ASP A 11 13.66 50.74 -5.36
CA ASP A 11 14.25 51.90 -6.04
C ASP A 11 13.33 52.42 -7.16
N VAL A 12 12.42 53.34 -6.83
CA VAL A 12 11.45 53.92 -7.78
C VAL A 12 12.10 54.69 -8.95
N ASN A 13 13.35 55.12 -8.80
CA ASN A 13 14.10 55.86 -9.84
C ASN A 13 14.70 54.95 -10.94
N LYS A 14 14.37 53.66 -10.96
CA LYS A 14 14.98 52.69 -11.86
C LYS A 14 14.24 52.61 -13.20
N ARG A 15 14.75 53.34 -14.21
CA ARG A 15 14.20 53.35 -15.58
C ARG A 15 14.06 51.92 -16.15
N PRO A 16 12.86 51.48 -16.58
CA PRO A 16 12.70 50.18 -17.25
C PRO A 16 13.49 50.14 -18.56
N GLY A 17 13.99 48.96 -18.94
CA GLY A 17 14.78 48.75 -20.16
C GLY A 17 16.29 49.03 -20.04
N GLN A 18 16.78 49.71 -18.99
CA GLN A 18 18.22 49.92 -18.81
C GLN A 18 18.91 48.67 -18.20
N PRO A 19 19.93 48.09 -18.85
CA PRO A 19 20.64 46.94 -18.32
C PRO A 19 21.39 47.32 -17.04
N LYS A 20 21.19 46.54 -15.96
CA LYS A 20 21.81 46.80 -14.66
C LYS A 20 23.34 46.78 -14.80
N ARG A 21 23.99 47.96 -14.67
CA ARG A 21 25.46 48.10 -14.73
C ARG A 21 26.09 47.07 -13.78
N ARG A 22 26.83 46.11 -14.34
CA ARG A 22 27.48 45.05 -13.56
C ARG A 22 28.53 45.70 -12.67
N LYS A 23 28.40 45.56 -11.34
CA LYS A 23 29.42 46.03 -10.39
C LYS A 23 30.73 45.30 -10.70
N LYS A 24 31.86 46.00 -10.67
CA LYS A 24 33.19 45.38 -10.78
C LYS A 24 33.36 44.39 -9.61
N ILE A 25 33.86 43.20 -9.90
CA ILE A 25 34.14 42.17 -8.88
C ILE A 25 35.66 42.10 -8.72
N THR A 26 36.17 42.53 -7.56
CA THR A 26 37.58 42.38 -7.23
C THR A 26 37.81 40.94 -6.76
N LEU A 27 38.55 40.16 -7.54
CA LEU A 27 38.97 38.81 -7.14
C LEU A 27 40.23 38.91 -6.28
N VAL A 28 40.05 38.94 -4.96
CA VAL A 28 41.14 38.85 -3.98
C VAL A 28 41.36 37.39 -3.59
N PHE A 29 42.62 37.02 -3.38
CA PHE A 29 42.98 35.65 -3.04
C PHE A 29 42.95 35.42 -1.52
N ASP A 30 41.85 34.86 -1.02
CA ASP A 30 41.70 34.53 0.39
C ASP A 30 42.49 33.26 0.74
N GLU A 31 43.63 33.39 1.42
CA GLU A 31 44.46 32.25 1.82
C GLU A 31 43.70 31.22 2.66
N GLU A 32 42.79 31.65 3.53
CA GLU A 32 41.99 30.77 4.36
C GLU A 32 41.08 29.88 3.50
N LYS A 33 40.39 30.48 2.53
CA LYS A 33 39.56 29.74 1.56
C LYS A 33 40.42 28.81 0.71
N ARG A 34 41.67 29.19 0.39
CA ARG A 34 42.64 28.29 -0.27
C ARG A 34 43.02 27.10 0.63
N ARG A 35 43.34 27.33 1.90
CA ARG A 35 43.67 26.27 2.88
C ARG A 35 42.48 25.33 3.09
N GLU A 36 41.27 25.87 3.24
CA GLU A 36 40.03 25.10 3.28
C GLU A 36 39.76 24.35 1.97
N PHE A 37 40.04 24.95 0.81
CA PHE A 37 39.86 24.29 -0.48
C PHE A 37 40.84 23.12 -0.65
N LEU A 38 42.10 23.29 -0.28
CA LEU A 38 43.13 22.26 -0.43
C LEU A 38 43.03 21.16 0.65
N GLY A 39 42.77 21.49 1.92
CA GLY A 39 42.57 20.50 2.99
C GLY A 39 41.16 19.88 3.02
N GLY A 40 40.16 20.57 2.47
CA GLY A 40 38.74 20.24 2.60
C GLY A 40 38.23 19.06 1.78
N PHE A 41 39.08 18.28 1.09
CA PHE A 41 38.63 17.13 0.29
C PHE A 41 37.82 16.11 1.12
N ARG A 42 38.21 15.87 2.38
CA ARG A 42 37.42 15.01 3.30
C ARG A 42 36.07 15.65 3.63
N LYS A 43 36.02 16.96 3.93
CA LYS A 43 34.78 17.72 4.15
C LYS A 43 33.85 17.57 2.93
N ARG A 44 34.30 17.94 1.72
CA ARG A 44 33.55 17.82 0.46
C ARG A 44 33.12 16.38 0.10
N LYS A 45 33.92 15.36 0.47
CA LYS A 45 33.58 13.94 0.25
C LYS A 45 32.48 13.46 1.20
N LEU A 46 32.46 13.95 2.45
CA LEU A 46 31.38 13.68 3.40
C LEU A 46 30.11 14.45 3.04
N GLU A 47 30.23 15.71 2.66
CA GLU A 47 29.12 16.55 2.20
C GLU A 47 28.40 15.95 0.99
N ARG A 48 29.14 15.55 -0.06
CA ARG A 48 28.56 14.86 -1.23
C ARG A 48 27.82 13.57 -0.84
N LYS A 49 28.36 12.79 0.10
CA LYS A 49 27.70 11.59 0.63
C LYS A 49 26.40 11.94 1.38
N LYS A 50 26.44 12.97 2.23
CA LYS A 50 25.27 13.47 2.99
C LYS A 50 24.18 13.98 2.04
N ARG A 51 24.52 14.83 1.08
CA ARG A 51 23.61 15.34 0.04
C ARG A 51 22.95 14.21 -0.76
N ALA A 52 23.70 13.19 -1.17
CA ALA A 52 23.15 12.03 -1.87
C ALA A 52 22.19 11.20 -0.98
N GLN A 53 22.50 11.04 0.32
CA GLN A 53 21.60 10.38 1.28
C GLN A 53 20.31 11.18 1.50
N GLU A 54 20.42 12.50 1.66
CA GLU A 54 19.27 13.40 1.82
C GLU A 54 18.38 13.43 0.58
N GLN A 55 18.97 13.46 -0.62
CA GLN A 55 18.22 13.36 -1.88
C GLN A 55 17.44 12.05 -1.98
N LEU A 56 18.06 10.91 -1.66
CA LEU A 56 17.38 9.62 -1.62
C LEU A 56 16.26 9.58 -0.56
N GLN A 57 16.47 10.19 0.61
CA GLN A 57 15.44 10.29 1.65
C GLN A 57 14.26 11.19 1.22
N LYS A 58 14.52 12.31 0.54
CA LYS A 58 13.47 13.19 -0.01
C LYS A 58 12.63 12.44 -1.04
N GLN A 59 13.27 11.78 -2.00
CA GLN A 59 12.60 10.92 -2.99
C GLN A 59 11.77 9.82 -2.32
N LEU A 60 12.29 9.12 -1.31
CA LEU A 60 11.53 8.12 -0.56
C LEU A 60 10.30 8.71 0.15
N LYS A 61 10.39 9.91 0.72
CA LYS A 61 9.26 10.61 1.36
C LYS A 61 8.20 11.04 0.33
N GLU A 62 8.63 11.57 -0.80
CA GLU A 62 7.76 12.00 -1.91
C GLU A 62 7.02 10.81 -2.53
N GLU A 63 7.72 9.73 -2.85
CA GLU A 63 7.13 8.49 -3.38
C GLU A 63 6.13 7.87 -2.38
N GLN A 64 6.48 7.83 -1.08
CA GLN A 64 5.53 7.37 -0.05
C GLN A 64 4.30 8.28 0.07
N LYS A 65 4.46 9.61 -0.06
CA LYS A 65 3.33 10.55 -0.03
C LYS A 65 2.40 10.31 -1.22
N LYS A 66 2.96 10.25 -2.44
CA LYS A 66 2.21 9.96 -3.68
C LYS A 66 1.44 8.63 -3.60
N ILE A 67 2.11 7.54 -3.21
CA ILE A 67 1.46 6.22 -3.12
C ILE A 67 0.37 6.21 -2.03
N LYS A 68 0.56 6.90 -0.91
CA LYS A 68 -0.47 7.04 0.13
C LYS A 68 -1.67 7.89 -0.33
N GLN A 69 -1.45 8.93 -1.14
CA GLN A 69 -2.52 9.74 -1.73
C GLN A 69 -3.34 8.91 -2.73
N ALA A 70 -2.67 8.29 -3.71
CA ALA A 70 -3.32 7.39 -4.68
C ALA A 70 -4.08 6.23 -4.00
N ALA A 71 -3.59 5.73 -2.86
CA ALA A 71 -4.29 4.72 -2.05
C ALA A 71 -5.59 5.23 -1.42
N ARG A 72 -5.57 6.46 -0.90
CA ARG A 72 -6.74 7.12 -0.32
C ARG A 72 -7.77 7.45 -1.38
N GLU A 73 -7.33 7.94 -2.55
CA GLU A 73 -8.18 8.18 -3.71
C GLU A 73 -8.81 6.89 -4.22
N ARG A 74 -8.02 5.80 -4.36
CA ARG A 74 -8.55 4.48 -4.73
C ARG A 74 -9.57 3.97 -3.71
N TYR A 75 -9.30 4.13 -2.40
CA TYR A 75 -10.28 3.79 -1.36
C TYR A 75 -11.54 4.64 -1.46
N LYS A 76 -11.42 5.97 -1.65
CA LYS A 76 -12.56 6.87 -1.82
C LYS A 76 -13.43 6.44 -3.00
N LYS A 77 -12.84 6.16 -4.17
CA LYS A 77 -13.54 5.63 -5.35
C LYS A 77 -14.27 4.31 -5.06
N LEU A 78 -13.58 3.33 -4.47
CA LEU A 78 -14.20 2.04 -4.12
C LEU A 78 -15.31 2.13 -3.06
N VAL A 79 -15.38 3.23 -2.29
CA VAL A 79 -16.44 3.48 -1.32
C VAL A 79 -17.57 4.31 -1.94
N SER A 80 -17.27 5.28 -2.81
CA SER A 80 -18.30 6.10 -3.49
C SER A 80 -19.06 5.34 -4.57
N HIS A 81 -18.49 4.28 -5.16
CA HIS A 81 -19.18 3.38 -6.08
C HIS A 81 -19.91 2.23 -5.36
N ARG A 82 -20.25 2.41 -4.08
CA ARG A 82 -21.16 1.49 -3.36
C ARG A 82 -22.50 2.18 -3.28
N ASN A 83 -23.51 1.56 -3.87
CA ASN A 83 -24.88 2.00 -3.71
C ASN A 83 -25.22 1.94 -2.22
N VAL A 84 -25.78 3.03 -1.70
CA VAL A 84 -26.33 3.06 -0.34
C VAL A 84 -27.81 2.79 -0.53
N PRO A 85 -28.35 1.66 -0.04
CA PRO A 85 -29.71 1.23 -0.40
C PRO A 85 -30.77 2.28 -0.04
N GLU A 86 -30.60 2.96 1.10
CA GLU A 86 -31.45 4.09 1.53
C GLU A 86 -31.49 5.26 0.52
N ILE A 87 -30.37 5.57 -0.14
CA ILE A 87 -30.31 6.65 -1.14
C ILE A 87 -30.85 6.16 -2.49
N GLU A 88 -30.64 4.89 -2.82
CA GLU A 88 -31.16 4.25 -4.03
C GLU A 88 -32.70 4.16 -3.98
N GLU A 89 -33.26 3.81 -2.81
CA GLU A 89 -34.71 3.79 -2.54
C GLU A 89 -35.35 5.19 -2.52
N LEU A 90 -34.59 6.23 -2.15
CA LEU A 90 -35.06 7.62 -2.26
C LEU A 90 -34.95 8.18 -3.68
N LEU A 91 -33.99 7.69 -4.49
CA LEU A 91 -33.87 8.06 -5.90
C LEU A 91 -34.88 7.35 -6.80
N SER A 92 -35.37 6.16 -6.42
CA SER A 92 -36.44 5.47 -7.14
C SER A 92 -37.83 5.99 -6.81
N LYS A 93 -38.03 6.60 -5.62
CA LYS A 93 -39.27 7.30 -5.24
C LYS A 93 -39.38 8.65 -5.97
N GLN A 94 -39.82 8.59 -7.22
CA GLN A 94 -40.10 9.81 -7.98
C GLN A 94 -41.51 10.32 -7.63
N GLU A 95 -41.54 11.40 -6.85
CA GLU A 95 -42.77 12.12 -6.49
C GLU A 95 -43.17 13.08 -7.62
N TYR A 96 -44.45 13.03 -8.00
CA TYR A 96 -45.05 13.91 -9.00
C TYR A 96 -46.16 14.74 -8.35
N ASP A 97 -45.97 16.06 -8.36
CA ASP A 97 -46.99 17.03 -7.94
C ASP A 97 -48.02 17.22 -9.07
N LEU A 98 -49.26 16.80 -8.81
CA LEU A 98 -50.41 17.09 -9.66
C LEU A 98 -51.29 18.17 -8.99
N GLU A 99 -52.25 18.70 -9.74
CA GLU A 99 -53.09 19.83 -9.32
C GLU A 99 -54.10 19.40 -8.22
N GLY A 100 -53.60 19.29 -6.99
CA GLY A 100 -54.35 18.95 -5.77
C GLY A 100 -53.75 17.81 -4.92
N HIS A 101 -52.96 16.91 -5.53
CA HIS A 101 -52.44 15.69 -4.88
C HIS A 101 -51.04 15.33 -5.36
N THR A 102 -50.25 14.69 -4.50
CA THR A 102 -48.92 14.17 -4.82
C THR A 102 -48.97 12.65 -4.99
N VAL A 103 -48.31 12.13 -6.02
CA VAL A 103 -48.29 10.69 -6.33
C VAL A 103 -46.84 10.22 -6.48
N SER A 104 -46.48 9.14 -5.80
CA SER A 104 -45.20 8.44 -6.01
C SER A 104 -45.42 7.20 -6.86
N ILE A 105 -44.65 7.07 -7.94
CA ILE A 105 -44.70 5.90 -8.83
C ILE A 105 -43.56 4.96 -8.42
N LEU A 106 -43.91 3.73 -8.03
CA LEU A 106 -42.95 2.71 -7.60
C LEU A 106 -43.10 1.48 -8.50
N GLU A 107 -42.05 1.17 -9.26
CA GLU A 107 -41.99 -0.03 -10.11
C GLU A 107 -41.85 -1.28 -9.24
N LEU A 108 -42.95 -2.03 -9.07
CA LEU A 108 -42.99 -3.27 -8.30
C LEU A 108 -42.70 -4.47 -9.19
N ASN A 109 -41.76 -5.32 -8.75
CA ASN A 109 -41.46 -6.56 -9.44
C ASN A 109 -42.47 -7.67 -9.06
N VAL A 110 -42.84 -8.51 -10.02
CA VAL A 110 -43.88 -9.53 -9.85
C VAL A 110 -43.51 -10.58 -8.80
N ALA A 111 -42.22 -10.92 -8.70
CA ALA A 111 -41.70 -11.87 -7.71
C ALA A 111 -41.87 -11.35 -6.26
N ASP A 112 -41.48 -10.11 -6.00
CA ASP A 112 -41.51 -9.49 -4.66
C ASP A 112 -42.95 -9.36 -4.11
N LEU A 113 -43.94 -9.24 -5.01
CA LEU A 113 -45.37 -9.23 -4.64
C LEU A 113 -45.88 -10.62 -4.26
N ALA A 114 -45.37 -11.68 -4.92
CA ALA A 114 -45.72 -13.06 -4.61
C ALA A 114 -45.14 -13.51 -3.25
N GLU A 115 -43.91 -13.11 -2.91
CA GLU A 115 -43.31 -13.40 -1.60
C GLU A 115 -44.04 -12.71 -0.43
N GLY A 116 -44.65 -11.55 -0.67
CA GLY A 116 -45.19 -10.69 0.39
C GLY A 116 -46.64 -10.93 0.82
N ASN A 117 -47.31 -11.99 0.35
CA ASN A 117 -48.78 -12.17 0.45
C ASN A 117 -49.61 -10.95 -0.03
N ARG A 118 -48.99 -10.08 -0.86
CA ARG A 118 -49.63 -8.91 -1.49
C ARG A 118 -50.19 -9.23 -2.87
N TRP A 119 -49.79 -10.38 -3.42
CA TRP A 119 -50.40 -10.96 -4.60
C TRP A 119 -51.80 -11.49 -4.27
N ILE A 120 -52.83 -10.87 -4.85
CA ILE A 120 -54.20 -11.43 -4.83
C ILE A 120 -54.18 -12.68 -5.71
N GLY A 121 -54.25 -13.85 -5.06
CA GLY A 121 -54.21 -15.14 -5.72
C GLY A 121 -55.38 -15.40 -6.67
N GLU A 122 -55.26 -16.46 -7.46
CA GLU A 122 -56.35 -16.94 -8.31
C GLU A 122 -57.58 -17.29 -7.45
N ASN A 123 -58.77 -16.80 -7.83
CA ASN A 123 -60.03 -17.17 -7.19
C ASN A 123 -60.35 -18.65 -7.45
N LYS A 124 -59.81 -19.55 -6.62
CA LYS A 124 -60.12 -20.98 -6.66
C LYS A 124 -61.39 -21.25 -5.88
N ILE A 125 -62.41 -21.69 -6.59
CA ILE A 125 -63.66 -22.20 -6.00
C ILE A 125 -63.29 -23.50 -5.25
N ALA A 126 -63.54 -23.52 -3.94
CA ALA A 126 -63.14 -24.62 -3.07
C ALA A 126 -64.11 -25.82 -3.19
N GLU A 127 -63.85 -26.72 -4.14
CA GLU A 127 -64.35 -28.08 -4.02
C GLU A 127 -63.48 -28.86 -3.03
N LYS A 128 -64.08 -29.30 -1.93
CA LYS A 128 -63.40 -30.05 -0.88
C LYS A 128 -63.02 -31.44 -1.38
N LYS A 129 -61.72 -31.75 -1.37
CA LYS A 129 -61.20 -33.09 -1.13
C LYS A 129 -60.08 -33.01 -0.10
N GLU A 130 -60.19 -33.88 0.89
CA GLU A 130 -59.23 -34.04 1.98
C GLU A 130 -58.18 -35.11 1.58
N GLU A 131 -57.28 -35.46 2.52
CA GLU A 131 -56.23 -36.48 2.42
C GLU A 131 -54.99 -36.08 1.57
N GLU A 132 -53.74 -36.26 2.01
CA GLU A 132 -53.21 -36.66 3.33
C GLU A 132 -51.76 -36.13 3.47
N GLN A 133 -51.22 -36.10 4.70
CA GLN A 133 -49.81 -35.77 4.97
C GLN A 133 -48.96 -37.03 5.00
N ASP A 134 -47.68 -36.94 4.62
CA ASP A 134 -46.60 -37.64 5.33
C ASP A 134 -45.25 -36.98 5.05
N ASP A 135 -44.51 -36.69 6.12
CA ASP A 135 -43.11 -36.22 6.13
C ASP A 135 -42.23 -37.38 6.60
N GLU A 136 -41.19 -37.76 5.85
CA GLU A 136 -40.06 -38.53 6.39
C GLU A 136 -38.73 -37.85 6.07
N GLN A 137 -37.98 -37.57 7.14
CA GLN A 137 -36.56 -37.18 7.10
C GLN A 137 -35.74 -38.44 7.40
N ASP A 138 -34.54 -38.54 6.83
CA ASP A 138 -33.50 -39.43 7.37
C ASP A 138 -32.13 -38.76 7.26
N ASP A 139 -31.32 -38.92 8.31
CA ASP A 139 -30.02 -38.26 8.56
C ASP A 139 -28.94 -39.37 8.80
N GLU A 140 -27.74 -39.03 9.30
CA GLU A 140 -26.57 -39.94 9.51
C GLU A 140 -25.76 -40.23 8.21
N SER A 141 -24.42 -40.46 8.17
CA SER A 141 -23.29 -40.34 9.12
C SER A 141 -21.98 -40.26 8.25
N GLU A 142 -20.71 -40.33 8.70
CA GLU A 142 -20.06 -40.59 10.00
C GLU A 142 -18.70 -39.83 10.03
N HIS A 143 -17.82 -40.13 11.00
CA HIS A 143 -16.45 -39.64 11.10
C HIS A 143 -15.44 -40.52 10.29
N SER A 144 -14.23 -40.00 10.07
CA SER A 144 -13.04 -40.85 9.98
C SER A 144 -11.82 -40.11 10.52
N ASN A 145 -11.29 -40.59 11.64
CA ASN A 145 -10.03 -40.12 12.21
C ASN A 145 -8.87 -40.87 11.55
N ASN A 146 -7.74 -40.20 11.34
CA ASN A 146 -6.45 -40.86 11.20
C ASN A 146 -5.42 -40.06 12.00
N ASP A 147 -4.90 -40.70 13.04
CA ASP A 147 -3.78 -40.22 13.83
C ASP A 147 -2.48 -40.54 13.09
N ASP A 148 -1.56 -39.57 13.01
CA ASP A 148 -0.17 -39.76 12.62
C ASP A 148 0.69 -38.81 13.48
N ASP A 149 1.58 -39.37 14.33
CA ASP A 149 2.41 -38.63 15.29
C ASP A 149 3.53 -37.81 14.60
N GLU A 150 3.25 -36.56 14.20
CA GLU A 150 4.27 -35.66 13.64
C GLU A 150 5.03 -34.87 14.73
N ILE A 151 6.31 -35.20 14.94
CA ILE A 151 7.19 -34.52 15.90
C ILE A 151 7.46 -33.06 15.48
N VAL A 152 6.95 -32.13 16.27
CA VAL A 152 7.00 -30.67 16.01
C VAL A 152 8.44 -30.15 15.95
N GLY A 153 8.89 -29.75 14.75
CA GLY A 153 10.08 -28.88 14.60
C GLY A 153 11.01 -29.19 13.42
N MET A 154 10.86 -30.32 12.72
CA MET A 154 11.81 -30.76 11.68
C MET A 154 11.22 -31.06 10.29
N SER A 155 9.91 -30.86 10.04
CA SER A 155 9.34 -31.14 8.72
C SER A 155 9.75 -30.12 7.64
N LEU A 156 10.66 -30.57 6.77
CA LEU A 156 11.04 -29.90 5.53
C LEU A 156 9.96 -30.10 4.46
N GLN A 157 8.84 -29.39 4.59
CA GLN A 157 7.85 -29.33 3.53
C GLN A 157 8.41 -28.58 2.31
N GLU A 158 8.94 -29.33 1.35
CA GLU A 158 9.20 -28.84 0.01
C GLU A 158 7.88 -28.32 -0.59
N LYS A 159 7.82 -27.02 -0.86
CA LYS A 159 6.62 -26.41 -1.42
C LYS A 159 6.47 -26.83 -2.88
N GLN A 160 5.79 -27.96 -3.09
CA GLN A 160 5.24 -28.30 -4.40
C GLN A 160 4.40 -27.12 -4.89
N LYS A 161 4.86 -26.52 -5.99
CA LYS A 161 4.17 -25.40 -6.62
C LYS A 161 3.05 -25.99 -7.47
N ASN A 162 1.90 -26.24 -6.85
CA ASN A 162 0.67 -26.50 -7.60
C ASN A 162 0.53 -25.36 -8.63
N PRO A 163 0.45 -25.67 -9.94
CA PRO A 163 0.23 -24.65 -10.94
C PRO A 163 -1.18 -24.12 -10.75
N ILE A 164 -1.30 -22.98 -10.07
CA ILE A 164 -2.57 -22.27 -9.91
C ILE A 164 -3.03 -21.89 -11.32
N GLN A 165 -3.93 -22.71 -11.88
CA GLN A 165 -4.66 -22.40 -13.09
C GLN A 165 -5.40 -21.09 -12.82
N GLN A 166 -4.93 -20.01 -13.43
CA GLN A 166 -5.60 -18.72 -13.38
C GLN A 166 -6.81 -18.79 -14.30
N LYS A 167 -7.87 -19.49 -13.87
CA LYS A 167 -9.21 -19.26 -14.41
C LYS A 167 -9.48 -17.75 -14.26
N PRO A 168 -9.84 -17.02 -15.33
CA PRO A 168 -10.30 -15.66 -15.18
C PRO A 168 -11.60 -15.72 -14.38
N LYS A 169 -11.54 -15.37 -13.09
CA LYS A 169 -12.75 -15.23 -12.29
C LYS A 169 -13.48 -14.02 -12.84
N SER A 170 -14.58 -14.31 -13.53
CA SER A 170 -15.60 -13.37 -13.98
C SER A 170 -16.00 -12.42 -12.86
N ASP A 171 -16.45 -11.23 -13.25
CA ASP A 171 -16.92 -10.16 -12.36
C ASP A 171 -18.17 -10.58 -11.57
N SER A 172 -17.97 -11.33 -10.49
CA SER A 172 -18.93 -11.40 -9.38
C SER A 172 -18.44 -10.47 -8.28
N GLN A 173 -19.21 -9.39 -8.08
CA GLN A 173 -18.95 -8.37 -7.08
C GLN A 173 -19.31 -8.88 -5.67
N GLN A 174 -18.64 -9.94 -5.20
CA GLN A 174 -18.74 -10.34 -3.80
C GLN A 174 -18.40 -9.13 -2.92
N ILE A 175 -19.33 -8.73 -2.06
CA ILE A 175 -19.26 -7.49 -1.26
C ILE A 175 -18.17 -7.65 -0.20
N LYS A 176 -16.91 -7.41 -0.61
CA LYS A 176 -15.76 -7.48 0.28
C LYS A 176 -16.00 -6.56 1.46
N SER A 177 -15.94 -7.12 2.67
CA SER A 177 -16.13 -6.37 3.91
C SER A 177 -15.25 -5.12 3.93
N SER A 178 -15.68 -4.03 4.56
CA SER A 178 -14.90 -2.78 4.61
C SER A 178 -13.50 -3.00 5.21
N LYS A 179 -13.36 -3.97 6.12
CA LYS A 179 -12.09 -4.45 6.68
C LYS A 179 -11.21 -5.12 5.62
N GLU A 180 -11.79 -5.90 4.71
CA GLU A 180 -11.09 -6.60 3.64
C GLU A 180 -10.63 -5.65 2.53
N LEU A 181 -11.46 -4.72 2.06
CA LEU A 181 -11.02 -3.67 1.12
C LEU A 181 -9.81 -2.90 1.66
N LYS A 182 -9.84 -2.53 2.95
CA LYS A 182 -8.70 -1.87 3.63
C LYS A 182 -7.46 -2.77 3.63
N ARG A 183 -7.60 -4.09 3.84
CA ARG A 183 -6.49 -5.06 3.76
C ARG A 183 -5.96 -5.21 2.33
N GLU A 184 -6.83 -5.30 1.32
CA GLU A 184 -6.45 -5.43 -0.09
C GLU A 184 -5.73 -4.18 -0.61
N ILE A 185 -6.21 -2.98 -0.28
CA ILE A 185 -5.54 -1.72 -0.64
C ILE A 185 -4.20 -1.58 0.11
N LYS A 186 -4.09 -2.02 1.37
CA LYS A 186 -2.80 -2.11 2.07
C LYS A 186 -1.83 -3.09 1.38
N LYS A 187 -2.30 -4.27 0.95
CA LYS A 187 -1.49 -5.24 0.17
C LYS A 187 -1.04 -4.64 -1.17
N ALA A 188 -1.93 -3.96 -1.90
CA ALA A 188 -1.63 -3.33 -3.19
C ALA A 188 -0.63 -2.16 -3.03
N THR A 189 -0.80 -1.30 -2.03
CA THR A 189 0.14 -0.19 -1.78
C THR A 189 1.52 -0.68 -1.36
N LEU A 190 1.61 -1.74 -0.55
CA LEU A 190 2.90 -2.37 -0.23
C LEU A 190 3.59 -2.90 -1.51
N LYS A 191 2.85 -3.53 -2.43
CA LYS A 191 3.37 -3.95 -3.74
C LYS A 191 3.88 -2.75 -4.56
N GLN A 192 3.16 -1.64 -4.59
CA GLN A 192 3.58 -0.42 -5.30
C GLN A 192 4.82 0.22 -4.67
N ILE A 193 4.88 0.33 -3.34
CA ILE A 193 6.07 0.84 -2.61
C ILE A 193 7.30 0.00 -2.95
N LYS A 194 7.18 -1.34 -2.94
CA LYS A 194 8.27 -2.26 -3.30
C LYS A 194 8.71 -2.12 -4.77
N LYS A 195 7.81 -1.75 -5.68
CA LYS A 195 8.11 -1.47 -7.10
C LYS A 195 8.75 -0.09 -7.34
N SER A 196 8.62 0.87 -6.41
CA SER A 196 9.15 2.24 -6.62
C SER A 196 10.68 2.28 -6.79
N LYS A 197 11.15 3.11 -7.72
CA LYS A 197 12.58 3.25 -8.08
C LYS A 197 13.45 3.64 -6.89
N ALA A 198 12.98 4.57 -6.05
CA ALA A 198 13.68 5.01 -4.85
C ALA A 198 13.82 3.89 -3.80
N PHE A 199 12.78 3.06 -3.61
CA PHE A 199 12.82 1.92 -2.70
C PHE A 199 13.79 0.84 -3.21
N GLN A 200 13.74 0.50 -4.50
CA GLN A 200 14.68 -0.44 -5.11
C GLN A 200 16.14 0.05 -5.01
N GLN A 201 16.39 1.34 -5.21
CA GLN A 201 17.73 1.93 -5.03
C GLN A 201 18.20 1.81 -3.57
N LYS A 202 17.34 2.12 -2.58
CA LYS A 202 17.65 1.90 -1.17
C LYS A 202 18.02 0.43 -0.90
N GLN A 203 17.20 -0.50 -1.37
CA GLN A 203 17.41 -1.94 -1.15
C GLN A 203 18.72 -2.43 -1.80
N ARG A 204 19.06 -1.96 -3.02
CA ARG A 204 20.33 -2.28 -3.68
C ARG A 204 21.54 -1.77 -2.87
N LEU A 205 21.49 -0.54 -2.36
CA LEU A 205 22.55 0.02 -1.51
C LEU A 205 22.71 -0.76 -0.20
N GLU A 206 21.60 -1.19 0.40
CA GLU A 206 21.58 -2.01 1.61
C GLU A 206 22.15 -3.41 1.36
N GLN A 207 21.73 -4.09 0.30
CA GLN A 207 22.31 -5.37 -0.14
C GLN A 207 23.83 -5.26 -0.38
N GLN A 208 24.30 -4.18 -1.02
CA GLN A 208 25.74 -3.96 -1.23
C GLN A 208 26.50 -3.76 0.09
N LYS A 209 25.92 -3.04 1.06
CA LYS A 209 26.50 -2.92 2.42
C LYS A 209 26.57 -4.28 3.11
N ASN A 210 25.48 -5.03 3.11
CA ASN A 210 25.37 -6.33 3.78
C ASN A 210 26.34 -7.35 3.15
N LYS A 211 26.46 -7.39 1.81
CA LYS A 211 27.47 -8.20 1.11
C LYS A 211 28.90 -7.83 1.51
N LYS A 212 29.22 -6.54 1.66
CA LYS A 212 30.56 -6.08 2.11
C LYS A 212 30.83 -6.45 3.58
N GLN A 213 29.86 -6.25 4.47
CA GLN A 213 29.97 -6.64 5.87
C GLN A 213 30.13 -8.16 6.02
N ASN A 214 29.38 -8.97 5.28
CA ASN A 214 29.50 -10.42 5.33
C ASN A 214 30.90 -10.87 4.85
N LYS A 215 31.40 -10.35 3.72
CA LYS A 215 32.78 -10.60 3.27
C LYS A 215 33.83 -10.23 4.33
N GLN A 216 33.67 -9.11 5.02
CA GLN A 216 34.56 -8.70 6.11
C GLN A 216 34.47 -9.65 7.32
N LYS A 217 33.26 -10.08 7.72
CA LYS A 217 33.07 -11.07 8.80
C LYS A 217 33.74 -12.40 8.47
N LEU A 218 33.51 -12.96 7.28
CA LEU A 218 34.11 -14.22 6.83
C LEU A 218 35.64 -14.15 6.81
N HIS A 219 36.21 -13.10 6.22
CA HIS A 219 37.66 -12.88 6.18
C HIS A 219 38.26 -12.69 7.59
N ASN A 220 37.56 -12.00 8.50
CA ASN A 220 38.01 -11.86 9.87
C ASN A 220 37.95 -13.17 10.65
N ALA A 221 36.90 -13.98 10.46
CA ALA A 221 36.79 -15.32 11.04
C ALA A 221 37.92 -16.25 10.53
N GLN A 222 38.18 -16.27 9.22
CA GLN A 222 39.31 -17.00 8.63
C GLN A 222 40.65 -16.56 9.22
N LYS A 223 40.87 -15.25 9.42
CA LYS A 223 42.07 -14.73 10.08
C LYS A 223 42.21 -15.19 11.53
N VAL A 224 41.11 -15.30 12.28
CA VAL A 224 41.12 -15.82 13.66
C VAL A 224 41.45 -17.31 13.67
N LEU A 225 40.79 -18.11 12.82
CA LEU A 225 41.07 -19.56 12.69
C LEU A 225 42.53 -19.82 12.30
N TYR A 226 43.08 -19.07 11.34
CA TYR A 226 44.48 -19.19 10.93
C TYR A 226 45.47 -18.82 12.04
N LYS A 227 45.16 -17.80 12.86
CA LYS A 227 45.95 -17.47 14.06
C LYS A 227 45.89 -18.60 15.10
N HIS A 228 44.71 -19.14 15.36
CA HIS A 228 44.53 -20.22 16.34
C HIS A 228 45.25 -21.50 15.91
N GLY A 229 45.10 -21.91 14.64
CA GLY A 229 45.84 -23.05 14.07
C GLY A 229 47.36 -22.87 14.10
N LYS A 230 47.87 -21.65 13.89
CA LYS A 230 49.30 -21.33 14.09
C LYS A 230 49.74 -21.46 15.55
N GLN A 231 48.90 -21.08 16.51
CA GLN A 231 49.23 -21.23 17.94
C GLN A 231 49.23 -22.71 18.37
N ILE A 232 48.26 -23.51 17.92
CA ILE A 232 48.24 -24.97 18.18
C ILE A 232 49.51 -25.63 17.62
N LYS A 233 49.86 -25.38 16.34
CA LYS A 233 51.07 -25.95 15.71
C LYS A 233 52.39 -25.50 16.35
N LYS A 234 52.41 -24.41 17.12
CA LYS A 234 53.56 -24.00 17.93
C LYS A 234 53.58 -24.71 19.28
N LYS A 235 52.42 -24.91 19.92
CA LYS A 235 52.30 -25.65 21.18
C LYS A 235 52.59 -27.16 21.01
N SER A 236 52.30 -27.75 19.85
CA SER A 236 52.56 -29.16 19.54
C SER A 236 53.97 -29.43 18.99
N ARG A 237 54.92 -28.50 19.19
CA ARG A 237 56.32 -28.59 18.76
C ARG A 237 57.31 -28.35 19.92
N HIS A 238 56.76 -28.26 21.13
CA HIS A 238 57.43 -28.33 22.42
C HIS A 238 56.79 -29.49 23.18
#